data_AF-A0A925GQT2-F1
#
_entry.id   AF-A0A925GQT2-F1
#
_cell.length_a   1.000
_cell.length_b   1.000
_cell.length_c   1.000
_cell.angle_alpha   90.00
_cell.angle_beta   90.00
_cell.angle_gamma   90.00
#
_symmetry.space_group_name_H-M   'P 1'
#
loop_
_entity.id
_entity.type
_entity.pdbx_description
1 polymer ?
#
loop_
_entity_poly.entity_id
_entity_poly.type
_entity_poly.pdbx_seq_one_letter_code
_entity_poly.pdbx_strand_id
1 'polypeptide(L)' 'MEKYEFLALDASSEQALMLVINPHGREGWRMVGYTAIPADSGTGWRHIAFLQRPVVKLDSLDSLIAAAAHPEATERAN' A
#
# COMPACT_ATOMS: atom_id res chain seq x y z
N MET A 1 -14.63 -10.85 -9.64
CA MET A 1 -13.64 -9.83 -10.05
C MET A 1 -13.03 -9.26 -8.78
N GLU A 2 -11.74 -9.52 -8.54
CA GLU A 2 -11.04 -9.01 -7.37
C GLU A 2 -10.95 -7.48 -7.45
N LYS A 3 -11.19 -6.80 -6.33
CA LYS A 3 -11.06 -5.34 -6.24
C LYS A 3 -9.74 -5.00 -5.55
N TYR A 4 -9.04 -4.01 -6.09
CA TYR A 4 -7.76 -3.54 -5.58
C TYR A 4 -7.84 -2.05 -5.27
N GLU A 5 -7.21 -1.66 -4.18
CA GLU A 5 -6.89 -0.26 -3.87
C GLU A 5 -5.49 0.06 -4.35
N PHE A 6 -5.28 1.27 -4.86
CA PHE A 6 -4.01 1.76 -5.37
C PHE A 6 -3.58 3.03 -4.66
N LEU A 7 -2.28 3.18 -4.48
CA LEU A 7 -1.68 4.35 -3.85
C LEU A 7 -0.37 4.71 -4.54
N ALA A 8 -0.21 5.99 -4.86
CA ALA A 8 1.07 6.57 -5.26
C ALA A 8 1.69 7.32 -4.08
N LEU A 9 2.95 7.03 -3.78
CA LEU A 9 3.71 7.66 -2.70
C LEU A 9 4.93 8.38 -3.27
N ASP A 10 5.14 9.63 -2.85
CA ASP A 10 6.43 10.30 -3.04
C ASP A 10 7.47 9.59 -2.17
N ALA A 11 8.37 8.86 -2.81
CA ALA A 11 9.45 8.07 -2.23
C ALA A 11 10.79 8.84 -2.22
N SER A 12 10.77 10.18 -2.24
CA SER A 12 11.98 11.00 -2.24
C SER A 12 12.54 11.25 -0.84
N SER A 13 11.83 10.83 0.21
CA SER A 13 12.32 10.87 1.60
C SER A 13 12.66 9.47 2.11
N GLU A 14 13.56 9.41 3.09
CA GLU A 14 13.93 8.17 3.76
C GLU A 14 12.72 7.46 4.39
N GLN A 15 11.79 8.21 5.00
CA GLN A 15 10.57 7.62 5.56
C GLN A 15 9.69 6.98 4.48
N ALA A 16 9.62 7.59 3.30
CA ALA A 16 8.83 7.05 2.21
C ALA A 16 9.51 5.87 1.51
N LEU A 17 10.84 5.87 1.40
CA LEU A 17 11.62 4.71 0.95
C LEU A 17 11.44 3.52 1.91
N MET A 18 11.40 3.78 3.21
CA MET A 18 11.12 2.73 4.20
C MET A 18 9.75 2.10 3.99
N LEU A 19 8.70 2.87 3.63
CA LEU A 19 7.38 2.31 3.28
C LEU A 19 7.39 1.46 2.01
N VAL A 20 8.32 1.73 1.10
CA VAL A 20 8.48 1.02 -0.18
C VAL A 20 9.25 -0.28 0.01
N ILE A 21 10.35 -0.24 0.76
CA ILE A 21 11.22 -1.39 1.03
C ILE A 21 10.64 -2.30 2.11
N ASN A 22 9.98 -1.69 3.09
CA ASN A 22 9.47 -2.33 4.28
C ASN A 22 8.05 -1.78 4.57
N PRO A 23 7.01 -2.35 3.92
CA PRO A 23 5.64 -1.95 4.17
C PRO A 23 5.13 -2.42 5.55
N HIS A 24 5.96 -2.72 6.55
CA HIS A 24 5.50 -3.16 7.88
C HIS A 24 4.60 -2.12 8.59
N GLY A 25 4.61 -0.83 8.19
CA GLY A 25 3.62 0.17 8.63
C GLY A 25 2.37 0.29 7.73
N ARG A 26 2.32 -0.50 6.65
CA ARG A 26 1.28 -0.59 5.63
C ARG A 26 1.08 -2.05 5.25
N GLU A 27 0.85 -2.87 6.26
CA GLU A 27 0.24 -4.17 6.07
C GLU A 27 -0.94 -3.99 5.08
N GLY A 28 -1.02 -4.59 3.91
CA GLY A 28 -0.10 -5.35 3.08
C GLY A 28 -0.46 -4.89 1.70
N TRP A 29 0.01 -3.67 1.55
CA TRP A 29 0.30 -3.05 0.31
C TRP A 29 1.50 -3.76 -0.28
N ARG A 30 1.36 -4.24 -1.51
CA ARG A 30 2.47 -4.74 -2.33
C ARG A 30 2.88 -3.67 -3.32
N MET A 31 4.18 -3.51 -3.54
CA MET A 31 4.68 -2.65 -4.61
C MET A 31 4.42 -3.29 -5.97
N VAL A 32 3.98 -2.47 -6.91
CA VAL A 32 3.66 -2.91 -8.28
C VAL A 32 4.41 -2.14 -9.34
N GLY A 33 4.98 -1.00 -8.97
CA GLY A 33 5.71 -0.16 -9.87
C GLY A 33 6.47 0.92 -9.13
N TYR A 34 7.43 1.48 -9.82
CA TYR A 34 8.27 2.56 -9.34
C TYR A 34 8.69 3.40 -10.55
N THR A 35 8.70 4.72 -10.38
CA THR A 35 9.19 5.66 -11.39
C THR A 35 9.93 6.81 -10.73
N ALA A 36 10.76 7.50 -11.52
CA ALA A 36 11.45 8.72 -11.10
C ALA A 36 11.19 9.79 -12.17
N ILE A 37 10.75 10.96 -11.72
CA ILE A 37 10.50 12.14 -12.57
C ILE A 37 11.44 13.28 -12.15
N PRO A 38 11.81 14.21 -13.03
CA PRO A 38 12.59 15.37 -12.64
C PRO A 38 11.92 16.14 -11.49
N ALA A 39 12.67 16.54 -10.48
CA ALA A 39 12.14 17.34 -9.39
C ALA A 39 11.86 18.78 -9.85
N ASP A 40 10.78 19.38 -9.36
CA ASP A 40 10.38 20.76 -9.69
C ASP A 40 11.45 21.80 -9.30
N SER A 41 12.36 21.45 -8.39
CA SER A 41 13.51 22.24 -7.96
C SER A 41 14.64 22.34 -8.99
N GLY A 42 14.52 21.67 -10.15
CA GLY A 42 15.51 21.72 -11.23
C GLY A 42 16.82 20.98 -10.95
N THR A 43 16.99 20.41 -9.75
CA THR A 43 18.10 19.52 -9.40
C THR A 43 17.54 18.31 -8.66
N GLY A 44 17.82 17.11 -9.20
CA GLY A 44 17.41 15.83 -8.62
C GLY A 44 16.18 15.18 -9.25
N TRP A 45 15.79 14.05 -8.67
CA TRP A 45 14.66 13.22 -9.11
C TRP A 45 13.65 13.11 -7.96
N ARG A 46 12.36 13.29 -8.28
CA ARG A 46 11.26 12.89 -7.43
C ARG A 46 10.95 11.42 -7.72
N HIS A 47 11.01 10.59 -6.71
CA HIS A 47 10.74 9.17 -6.81
C HIS A 47 9.28 8.89 -6.43
N ILE A 48 8.59 8.04 -7.19
CA ILE A 48 7.19 7.71 -6.97
C ILE A 48 7.03 6.19 -6.98
N ALA A 49 6.51 5.65 -5.89
CA ALA A 49 6.19 4.23 -5.78
C ALA A 49 4.68 4.00 -5.89
N PHE A 50 4.31 2.94 -6.61
CA PHE A 50 2.94 2.50 -6.75
C PHE A 50 2.72 1.25 -5.91
N LEU A 51 1.77 1.33 -4.99
CA LEU A 51 1.39 0.24 -4.12
C LEU A 51 -0.05 -0.20 -4.43
N GLN A 52 -0.35 -1.48 -4.24
CA GLN A 52 -1.72 -2.00 -4.29
C GLN A 52 -2.02 -2.95 -3.12
N ARG A 53 -3.28 -3.06 -2.71
CA ARG A 53 -3.75 -4.13 -1.82
C ARG A 53 -5.10 -4.69 -2.26
N PRO A 54 -5.41 -5.98 -2.00
CA PRO A 54 -6.75 -6.51 -2.19
C PRO A 54 -7.75 -5.83 -1.26
N VAL A 55 -8.91 -5.44 -1.78
CA VAL A 55 -10.04 -4.97 -0.98
C VAL A 55 -10.91 -6.18 -0.66
N VAL A 56 -10.81 -6.69 0.57
CA VAL A 56 -11.77 -7.67 1.06
C VAL A 56 -13.07 -6.93 1.34
N LYS A 57 -14.03 -7.04 0.43
CA LYS A 57 -15.39 -6.54 0.66
C LYS A 57 -16.03 -7.46 1.68
N LEU A 58 -16.13 -7.02 2.94
CA LEU A 58 -16.86 -7.72 4.00
C LEU A 58 -18.37 -7.53 3.78
N ASP A 59 -18.88 -8.03 2.66
CA ASP A 59 -20.30 -7.89 2.28
C ASP A 59 -21.19 -8.99 2.88
N SER A 60 -20.62 -9.98 3.58
CA SER A 60 -21.35 -11.08 4.22
C SER A 60 -20.87 -11.35 5.64
N LEU A 61 -21.80 -11.76 6.51
CA LEU A 61 -21.54 -12.15 7.90
C LEU A 61 -20.47 -13.25 7.98
N ASP A 62 -20.44 -14.17 7.02
CA ASP A 62 -19.43 -15.22 6.92
C ASP A 62 -18.01 -14.67 6.69
N SER A 63 -17.90 -13.54 5.97
CA SER A 63 -16.60 -12.87 5.74
C SER A 63 -16.10 -12.17 7.01
N LEU A 64 -17.01 -11.66 7.84
CA LEU A 64 -16.67 -11.10 9.16
C LEU A 64 -16.20 -12.18 10.14
N ILE A 65 -16.84 -13.36 10.12
CA ILE A 65 -16.46 -14.50 10.94
C ILE A 65 -15.10 -15.06 10.50
N ALA A 66 -14.85 -15.15 9.20
CA ALA A 66 -13.55 -15.55 8.66
C ALA A 66 -12.42 -14.57 9.03
N ALA A 67 -12.69 -13.26 9.04
CA ALA A 67 -11.74 -12.25 9.50
C ALA A 67 -11.47 -12.35 11.02
N ALA A 68 -12.51 -12.61 11.82
CA ALA A 68 -12.37 -12.80 13.27
C ALA A 68 -11.63 -14.11 13.64
N ALA A 69 -11.74 -15.14 12.81
CA ALA A 69 -11.02 -16.41 12.99
C ALA A 69 -9.54 -16.34 12.59
N HIS A 70 -9.14 -15.30 11.83
CA HIS A 70 -7.77 -15.03 11.40
C HIS A 70 -7.38 -13.58 11.75
N PRO A 71 -7.04 -13.29 13.02
CA PRO A 71 -6.79 -11.93 13.49
C PRO A 71 -5.64 -11.19 12.76
N GLU A 72 -4.73 -11.93 12.12
CA GLU A 72 -3.68 -11.36 11.24
C GLU A 72 -4.21 -10.76 9.92
N ALA A 73 -5.49 -10.97 9.60
CA ALA A 73 -6.16 -10.32 8.46
C ALA A 73 -6.91 -9.04 8.85
N THR A 74 -7.03 -8.73 10.15
CA THR A 74 -7.91 -7.67 10.67
C THR A 74 -7.16 -6.39 11.06
N GLU A 75 -5.82 -6.36 11.06
CA GLU A 75 -5.03 -5.15 11.30
C GLU A 75 -4.92 -4.23 10.05
N ARG A 76 -5.88 -4.34 9.13
CA ARG A 76 -5.98 -3.52 7.90
C ARG A 76 -7.37 -2.95 7.66
N ALA A 77 -7.94 -2.32 8.67
CA ALA A 77 -9.08 -1.42 8.47
C ALA A 77 -9.03 -0.29 9.49
N ASN A 78 -8.09 0.65 9.31
CA ASN A 78 -8.20 2.03 9.78
C ASN A 78 -7.65 2.95 8.69
#